data_AF-A0A7Y0D2H4-F1
#
_entry.id   AF-A0A7Y0D2H4-F1
#
_cell.length_a   1.000
_cell.length_b   1.000
_cell.length_c   1.000
_cell.angle_alpha   90.00
_cell.angle_beta   90.00
_cell.angle_gamma   90.00
#
_symmetry.space_group_name_H-M   'P 1'
#
loop_
_entity.id
_entity.type
_entity.pdbx_description
1 polymer ?
#
loop_
_entity_poly.entity_id
_entity_poly.type
_entity_poly.pdbx_seq_one_letter_code
_entity_poly.pdbx_strand_id
1 'polypeptide(L)' 'MHSFSYFRQLRNISYISTEQYECWKNTQIIIKVVSGNGSMFSLENGTGKQFLTHSRLFSDQENSAKSGRK' A
#
# COMPACT_ATOMS: atom_id res chain seq x y z
N MET A 1 -18.05 -9.87 -19.58
CA MET A 1 -17.69 -8.64 -18.82
C MET A 1 -16.32 -8.88 -18.22
N HIS A 2 -15.27 -8.27 -18.77
CA HIS A 2 -13.88 -8.56 -18.43
C HIS A 2 -13.42 -7.66 -17.27
N SER A 3 -13.33 -8.21 -16.05
CA SER A 3 -12.64 -7.55 -14.94
C SER A 3 -11.12 -7.64 -15.18
N PHE A 4 -10.54 -6.56 -15.67
CA PHE A 4 -9.09 -6.41 -15.76
C PHE A 4 -8.52 -6.08 -14.37
N SER A 5 -8.00 -7.10 -13.69
CA SER A 5 -7.24 -6.94 -12.46
C SER A 5 -5.83 -6.43 -12.79
N TYR A 6 -5.64 -5.11 -12.76
CA TYR A 6 -4.30 -4.51 -12.85
C TYR A 6 -3.60 -4.59 -11.49
N PHE A 7 -3.01 -5.74 -11.16
CA PHE A 7 -2.11 -5.86 -10.02
C PHE A 7 -0.68 -5.53 -10.47
N ARG A 8 -0.38 -4.24 -10.65
CA ARG A 8 1.00 -3.80 -10.89
C ARG A 8 1.68 -3.65 -9.54
N GLN A 9 2.51 -4.62 -9.17
CA GLN A 9 3.38 -4.56 -8.00
C GLN A 9 4.42 -3.45 -8.22
N LEU A 10 4.13 -2.23 -7.76
CA LEU A 10 5.09 -1.12 -7.69
C LEU A 10 6.05 -1.40 -6.54
N ARG A 11 7.17 -2.07 -6.83
CA ARG A 11 8.11 -2.51 -5.79
C ARG A 11 9.02 -1.44 -5.21
N ASN A 12 9.07 -0.21 -5.71
CA ASN A 12 10.16 0.72 -5.33
C ASN A 12 9.78 2.21 -5.33
N ILE A 13 8.59 2.60 -4.86
CA ILE A 13 8.28 4.03 -4.72
C ILE A 13 7.54 4.27 -3.41
N SER A 14 8.29 4.41 -2.31
CA SER A 14 7.79 4.96 -1.06
C SER A 14 8.97 5.60 -0.33
N TYR A 15 8.97 6.92 -0.25
CA TYR A 15 9.84 7.64 0.68
C TYR A 15 9.14 7.65 2.04
N ILE A 16 9.74 6.96 3.00
CA ILE A 16 9.30 6.93 4.40
C ILE A 16 10.51 7.32 5.25
N SER A 17 10.34 8.21 6.21
CA SER A 17 11.46 8.56 7.11
C SER A 17 11.86 7.35 7.96
N THR A 18 13.07 7.35 8.52
CA THR A 18 13.53 6.26 9.39
C THR A 18 12.62 6.09 10.60
N GLU A 19 12.19 7.19 11.21
CA GLU A 19 11.29 7.19 12.37
C GLU A 19 9.92 6.62 12.03
N GLN A 20 9.41 6.97 10.85
CA GLN A 20 8.16 6.41 10.33
C GLN A 20 8.34 4.93 9.99
N TYR A 21 9.47 4.52 9.41
CA TYR A 21 9.74 3.12 9.14
C TYR A 21 9.73 2.29 10.42
N GLU A 22 10.42 2.73 11.47
CA GLU A 22 10.47 2.01 12.75
C GLU A 22 9.08 1.80 13.36
N CYS A 23 8.19 2.78 13.21
CA CYS A 23 6.81 2.68 13.66
C CYS A 23 5.97 1.70 12.82
N TRP A 24 6.21 1.61 11.50
CA TRP A 24 5.35 0.86 10.57
C TRP A 24 5.97 -0.44 10.03
N LYS A 25 7.21 -0.81 10.41
CA LYS A 25 7.95 -1.99 9.89
C LYS A 25 7.23 -3.33 10.08
N ASN A 26 6.40 -3.43 11.11
CA ASN A 26 5.62 -4.62 11.45
C ASN A 26 4.16 -4.54 10.96
N THR A 27 3.86 -3.58 10.08
CA THR A 27 2.55 -3.36 9.51
C THR A 27 2.60 -3.57 8.01
N GLN A 28 1.65 -4.32 7.47
CA GLN A 28 1.39 -4.36 6.04
C GLN A 28 0.55 -3.14 5.66
N ILE A 29 1.11 -2.25 4.85
CA ILE A 29 0.37 -1.15 4.22
C ILE A 29 -0.07 -1.62 2.83
N ILE A 30 -1.36 -1.52 2.55
CA ILE A 30 -1.98 -1.94 1.29
C ILE A 30 -2.60 -0.70 0.65
N ILE A 31 -2.13 -0.35 -0.54
CA ILE A 31 -2.68 0.73 -1.36
C ILE A 31 -3.52 0.09 -2.46
N LYS A 32 -4.84 0.30 -2.40
CA LYS A 32 -5.78 -0.14 -3.43
C LYS A 32 -6.11 1.00 -4.37
N VAL A 33 -6.32 0.68 -5.64
CA VAL A 33 -6.84 1.61 -6.65
C VAL A 33 -8.26 1.20 -6.98
N VAL A 34 -9.22 2.07 -6.71
CA VAL A 34 -10.63 1.86 -7.04
C VAL A 34 -11.12 2.93 -8.01
N SER A 35 -12.24 2.67 -8.67
CA SER A 35 -12.90 3.70 -9.49
C SER A 35 -13.61 4.69 -8.58
N GLY A 36 -13.41 5.99 -8.81
CA GLY A 36 -13.95 7.05 -7.97
C GLY A 36 -13.22 8.36 -8.22
N ASN A 37 -13.76 9.47 -7.71
CA ASN A 37 -13.02 10.72 -7.68
C ASN A 37 -12.28 10.79 -6.34
N GLY A 38 -10.95 10.82 -6.40
CA GLY A 38 -10.12 11.10 -5.22
C GLY A 38 -10.58 12.36 -4.49
N SER A 39 -10.14 12.53 -3.25
CA SER A 39 -10.48 13.74 -2.48
C SER A 39 -9.92 15.00 -3.16
N MET A 40 -10.40 16.18 -2.77
CA MET A 40 -9.96 17.46 -3.34
C MET A 40 -8.43 17.66 -3.27
N PHE A 41 -7.77 17.05 -2.28
CA PHE A 41 -6.33 17.13 -2.03
C PHE A 41 -5.55 15.91 -2.54
N SER A 42 -6.22 14.99 -3.23
CA SER A 42 -5.59 13.79 -3.75
C SER A 42 -4.96 14.04 -5.12
N LEU A 43 -3.74 13.55 -5.32
CA LEU A 43 -3.01 13.71 -6.58
C LEU A 43 -3.73 13.08 -7.77
N GLU A 44 -4.57 12.07 -7.52
CA GLU A 44 -5.38 11.38 -8.53
C GLU A 44 -6.75 12.03 -8.79
N ASN A 45 -7.05 13.18 -8.16
CA ASN A 45 -8.32 13.86 -8.39
C ASN A 45 -8.51 14.19 -9.89
N GLY A 46 -9.71 13.96 -10.42
CA GLY A 46 -10.02 14.12 -11.85
C GLY A 46 -9.58 12.98 -12.76
N THR A 47 -8.87 11.96 -12.26
CA THR A 47 -8.48 10.77 -13.06
C THR A 47 -9.56 9.69 -13.13
N GLY A 48 -10.65 9.83 -12.37
CA GLY A 48 -11.65 8.77 -12.18
C GLY A 48 -11.14 7.57 -11.38
N LYS A 49 -9.97 7.69 -10.74
CA LYS A 49 -9.42 6.73 -9.77
C LYS A 49 -9.36 7.36 -8.37
N GLN A 50 -9.41 6.49 -7.37
CA GLN A 50 -9.23 6.83 -5.96
C GLN A 50 -8.29 5.82 -5.31
N PHE A 51 -7.34 6.30 -4.51
CA PHE A 51 -6.51 5.43 -3.69
C PHE A 51 -7.16 5.20 -2.31
N LEU A 52 -7.22 3.94 -1.90
CA LEU A 52 -7.64 3.55 -0.55
C LEU A 52 -6.48 2.88 0.18
N THR A 53 -6.12 3.43 1.33
CA THR A 53 -5.07 2.90 2.20
C THR A 53 -5.69 2.05 3.29
N HIS A 54 -5.28 0.79 3.35
CA HIS A 54 -5.59 -0.11 4.46
C HIS A 54 -4.30 -0.56 5.11
N SER A 55 -4.35 -0.83 6.41
CA SER A 55 -3.24 -1.40 7.15
C SER A 55 -3.68 -2.58 8.00
N ARG A 56 -2.76 -3.54 8.18
CA ARG A 56 -2.90 -4.61 9.17
C ARG A 56 -1.55 -4.96 9.77
N LEU A 57 -1.53 -5.46 10.99
CA LEU A 57 -0.31 -6.06 11.55
C LEU A 57 0.03 -7.36 10.81
N PHE A 58 1.33 -7.63 10.68
CA PHE A 58 1.79 -8.95 10.24
C PHE A 58 1.44 -9.99 11.31
N SER A 59 1.14 -11.21 10.87
CA SER A 59 1.07 -12.35 11.78
C SER A 59 2.47 -12.72 12.28
N ASP A 60 2.53 -13.50 13.36
CA ASP A 60 3.81 -13.99 13.91
C ASP A 60 4.60 -14.83 12.88
N GLN A 61 3.89 -15.59 12.04
CA GLN A 61 4.49 -16.34 10.93
C GLN A 61 5.09 -15.42 9.86
N GLU A 62 4.42 -14.31 9.53
CA GLU A 62 4.93 -13.33 8.56
C GLU A 62 6.12 -12.54 9.11
N ASN A 63 6.08 -12.17 10.40
CA ASN A 63 7.19 -11.49 11.07
C ASN A 63 8.43 -12.37 11.18
N SER A 64 8.26 -13.65 11.53
CA SER A 64 9.39 -14.61 11.57
C SER A 64 9.99 -14.86 10.19
N ALA A 65 9.16 -14.99 9.14
CA ALA A 65 9.62 -15.14 7.76
C ALA A 65 10.34 -13.89 7.21
N LYS A 66 10.04 -12.69 7.73
CA LYS A 66 10.77 -11.46 7.39
C LYS A 66 12.19 -11.44 7.96
N SER A 67 12.40 -11.94 9.16
CA SER A 67 13.74 -11.98 9.80
C SER A 67 14.72 -12.93 9.09
N GLY A 68 14.22 -13.90 8.30
CA GLY A 68 15.04 -14.86 7.54
C GLY A 68 15.53 -14.38 6.17
N ARG A 69 15.11 -13.20 5.71
CA ARG A 69 15.58 -12.57 4.45
C ARG A 69 16.64 -11.50 4.73
N LYS A 70 17.70 -11.87 5.45
CA LYS A 70 18.93 -11.05 5.46
C LYS A 70 19.78 -11.37 4.25
#